data_AF-A0A7V1LP07-F1
#
_entry.id   AF-A0A7V1LP07-F1
#
_cell.length_a   1.000
_cell.length_b   1.000
_cell.length_c   1.000
_cell.angle_alpha   90.00
_cell.angle_beta   90.00
_cell.angle_gamma   90.00
#
_symmetry.space_group_name_H-M   'P 1'
#
loop_
_entity.id
_entity.type
_entity.pdbx_description
1 polymer ?
#
loop_
_entity_poly.entity_id
_entity_poly.type
_entity_poly.pdbx_seq_one_letter_code
_entity_poly.pdbx_strand_id
1 'polypeptide(L)'
;RQKLDLSNVVVTVHPACHYHKLVVEDAIYDRDLYDGQRTATVSGIVKALGADLQDYSTWHDCCGFGFRHILVSRDFSRSFATLRKIERMKEEANPDVVITHDTGCVTTLDKSQFAAKAHNRNVGIPVLSDSQFAALAMGAHPYKVCQLHWHGVDNKPLMEKMGIDHVKAWAEFEEQVERIKSGEIEFLSWEDAE
;
A
#
# COMPACT_ATOMS: atom_id res chain seq x y z
N ARG A 1 -20.07 -4.12 5.05
CA ARG A 1 -19.73 -3.74 6.45
C ARG A 1 -18.34 -4.29 6.73
N GLN A 2 -17.50 -3.53 7.43
CA GLN A 2 -16.14 -3.94 7.80
C GLN A 2 -16.16 -5.30 8.52
N LYS A 3 -15.19 -6.17 8.17
CA LYS A 3 -15.08 -7.54 8.67
C LYS A 3 -13.87 -7.72 9.58
N LEU A 4 -12.78 -6.99 9.33
CA LEU A 4 -11.54 -7.07 10.09
C LEU A 4 -11.41 -5.88 11.03
N ASP A 5 -10.97 -6.12 12.26
CA ASP A 5 -10.52 -5.06 13.17
C ASP A 5 -9.07 -4.70 12.83
N LEU A 6 -8.82 -3.43 12.52
CA LEU A 6 -7.51 -2.93 12.12
C LEU A 6 -6.88 -2.03 13.19
N SER A 7 -7.45 -1.96 14.39
CA SER A 7 -6.97 -1.10 15.48
C SER A 7 -5.52 -1.37 15.93
N ASN A 8 -4.99 -2.56 15.64
CA ASN A 8 -3.60 -2.94 15.90
C ASN A 8 -2.65 -2.66 14.72
N VAL A 9 -3.14 -2.20 13.57
CA VAL A 9 -2.35 -1.94 12.37
C VAL A 9 -1.89 -0.49 12.36
N VAL A 10 -0.57 -0.30 12.37
CA VAL A 10 0.10 1.00 12.28
C VAL A 10 0.28 1.35 10.81
N VAL A 11 -0.22 2.51 10.41
CA VAL A 11 -0.29 2.94 9.02
C VAL A 11 0.37 4.29 8.88
N THR A 12 1.18 4.45 7.83
CA THR A 12 1.56 5.78 7.33
C THR A 12 0.92 6.01 5.97
N VAL A 13 0.68 7.28 5.64
CA VAL A 13 0.09 7.67 4.36
C VAL A 13 1.13 8.33 3.48
N HIS A 14 1.14 7.96 2.20
CA HIS A 14 1.80 8.73 1.16
C HIS A 14 0.75 9.36 0.24
N PRO A 15 0.53 10.69 0.31
CA PRO A 15 -0.35 11.37 -0.62
C PRO A 15 0.36 11.53 -1.97
N ALA A 16 -0.35 11.26 -3.06
CA ALA A 16 0.21 11.51 -4.38
C ALA A 16 0.47 13.01 -4.57
N CYS A 17 1.65 13.38 -5.05
CA CYS A 17 2.00 14.78 -5.25
C CYS A 17 1.08 15.48 -6.26
N HIS A 18 0.59 14.76 -7.26
CA HIS A 18 -0.32 15.32 -8.27
C HIS A 18 -1.74 15.58 -7.74
N TYR A 19 -2.13 14.96 -6.63
CA TYR A 19 -3.37 15.26 -5.94
C TYR A 19 -3.30 16.60 -5.19
N HIS A 20 -2.23 16.87 -4.44
CA HIS A 20 -2.20 17.99 -3.50
C HIS A 20 -1.21 19.11 -3.81
N LYS A 21 -0.31 18.93 -4.80
CA LYS A 21 0.66 19.96 -5.21
C LYS A 21 0.40 20.53 -6.61
N LEU A 22 -0.31 19.80 -7.46
CA LEU A 22 -0.62 20.27 -8.81
C LEU A 22 -2.01 20.92 -8.89
N VAL A 23 -2.98 20.42 -8.14
CA VAL A 23 -4.34 20.96 -8.06
C VAL A 23 -4.68 21.22 -6.59
N VAL A 24 -4.08 22.28 -6.05
CA VAL A 24 -4.09 22.55 -4.60
C VAL A 24 -5.51 22.90 -4.12
N GLU A 25 -6.31 23.50 -5.00
CA GLU A 25 -7.65 23.98 -4.73
C GLU A 25 -8.65 22.85 -4.47
N ASP A 26 -8.41 21.66 -5.04
CA ASP A 26 -9.27 20.47 -4.90
C ASP A 26 -8.79 19.52 -3.79
N ALA A 27 -7.64 19.80 -3.19
CA ALA A 27 -7.10 18.99 -2.12
C ALA A 27 -7.92 19.18 -0.84
N ILE A 28 -8.39 18.07 -0.29
CA ILE A 28 -9.26 18.05 0.89
C ILE A 28 -8.37 17.90 2.12
N TYR A 29 -8.55 18.81 3.07
CA TYR A 29 -7.93 18.82 4.38
C TYR A 29 -9.00 18.86 5.46
N ASP A 30 -8.70 18.27 6.61
CA ASP A 30 -9.60 18.24 7.76
C ASP A 30 -8.82 18.73 8.98
N ARG A 31 -9.41 19.68 9.75
CA ARG A 31 -8.77 20.23 10.95
C ARG A 31 -8.60 19.19 12.04
N ASP A 32 -9.49 18.20 12.10
CA ASP A 32 -9.39 17.11 13.07
C ASP A 32 -8.24 16.16 12.71
N LEU A 33 -7.72 16.25 11.48
CA LEU A 33 -6.63 15.44 10.97
C LEU A 33 -5.34 16.26 10.86
N TYR A 34 -4.51 16.18 11.91
CA TYR A 34 -3.24 16.91 12.01
C TYR A 34 -3.39 18.43 11.81
N ASP A 35 -4.44 19.04 12.39
CA ASP A 35 -4.72 20.48 12.28
C ASP A 35 -4.79 20.98 10.81
N GLY A 36 -5.27 20.13 9.91
CA GLY A 36 -5.35 20.43 8.48
C GLY A 36 -4.01 20.46 7.76
N GLN A 37 -2.93 19.96 8.36
CA GLN A 37 -1.60 19.92 7.73
C GLN A 37 -1.38 18.70 6.84
N ARG A 38 -2.26 17.69 6.93
CA ARG A 38 -2.21 16.46 6.13
C ARG A 38 -3.53 16.30 5.37
N THR A 39 -3.46 15.77 4.16
CA THR A 39 -4.64 15.57 3.29
C THR A 39 -5.56 14.54 3.91
N ALA A 40 -6.87 14.80 3.87
CA ALA A 40 -7.88 14.00 4.53
C ALA A 40 -8.34 12.77 3.72
N THR A 41 -8.10 12.70 2.41
CA THR A 41 -8.61 11.61 1.56
C THR A 41 -8.18 10.22 2.04
N VAL A 42 -6.89 9.89 1.93
CA VAL A 42 -6.39 8.58 2.35
C VAL A 42 -6.36 8.48 3.88
N SER A 43 -5.96 9.55 4.56
CA SER A 43 -5.87 9.58 6.02
C SER A 43 -7.21 9.32 6.70
N GLY A 44 -8.30 9.85 6.12
CA GLY A 44 -9.67 9.63 6.56
C GLY A 44 -10.12 8.18 6.37
N ILE A 45 -9.74 7.51 5.28
CA ILE A 45 -9.98 6.07 5.09
C ILE A 45 -9.31 5.27 6.21
N VAL A 46 -8.03 5.55 6.50
CA VAL A 46 -7.28 4.87 7.55
C VAL A 46 -7.96 5.03 8.92
N LYS A 47 -8.34 6.27 9.27
CA LYS A 47 -9.05 6.57 10.53
C LYS A 47 -10.43 5.93 10.58
N ALA A 48 -11.19 5.96 9.49
CA ALA A 48 -12.53 5.40 9.42
C ALA A 48 -12.54 3.87 9.57
N LEU A 49 -11.49 3.20 9.10
CA LEU A 49 -11.29 1.75 9.29
C LEU A 49 -10.71 1.39 10.67
N GLY A 50 -10.43 2.40 11.51
CA GLY A 50 -9.98 2.24 12.89
C GLY A 50 -8.48 1.98 13.04
N ALA A 51 -7.68 2.06 11.98
CA ALA A 51 -6.25 1.82 12.03
C ALA A 51 -5.45 2.98 12.63
N ASP A 52 -4.27 2.67 13.19
CA ASP A 52 -3.40 3.65 13.84
C ASP A 52 -2.59 4.46 12.82
N LEU A 53 -3.14 5.59 12.41
CA LEU A 53 -2.49 6.54 11.50
C LEU A 53 -1.37 7.31 12.21
N GLN A 54 -0.13 7.08 11.78
CA GLN A 54 1.08 7.77 12.23
C GLN A 54 1.63 8.73 11.16
N ASP A 55 2.37 9.74 11.62
CA ASP A 55 2.98 10.79 10.80
C ASP A 55 4.49 10.57 10.62
N TYR A 56 5.09 11.26 9.65
CA TYR A 56 6.54 11.29 9.42
C TYR A 56 6.97 12.59 8.73
N SER A 57 8.22 12.98 8.94
CA SER A 57 8.78 14.29 8.61
C SER A 57 8.76 14.63 7.12
N THR A 58 8.93 13.62 6.25
CA THR A 58 8.96 13.79 4.80
C THR A 58 7.61 13.53 4.14
N TRP A 59 6.49 13.66 4.86
CA TRP A 59 5.15 13.31 4.38
C TRP A 59 4.82 13.89 3.00
N HIS A 60 5.07 15.19 2.81
CA HIS A 60 4.81 15.91 1.55
C HIS A 60 5.83 15.61 0.44
N ASP A 61 6.95 14.94 0.70
CA ASP A 61 7.94 14.65 -0.34
C ASP A 61 7.37 13.67 -1.38
N CYS A 62 7.74 13.87 -2.65
CA CYS A 62 7.40 13.01 -3.77
C CYS A 62 7.88 11.56 -3.52
N CYS A 63 7.18 10.55 -4.05
CA CYS A 63 7.67 9.16 -4.00
C CYS A 63 8.93 8.90 -4.83
N GLY A 64 9.28 9.82 -5.76
CA GLY A 64 10.39 9.66 -6.68
C GLY A 64 10.01 9.16 -8.07
N PHE A 65 8.73 8.83 -8.34
CA PHE A 65 8.27 8.40 -9.68
C PHE A 65 8.58 9.46 -10.75
N GLY A 66 8.27 10.72 -10.43
CA GLY A 66 8.65 11.89 -11.23
C GLY A 66 8.27 11.80 -12.72
N PHE A 67 7.13 11.17 -13.03
CA PHE A 67 6.63 10.89 -14.37
C PHE A 67 7.67 10.19 -15.26
N ARG A 68 8.49 10.94 -16.00
CA ARG A 68 9.57 10.38 -16.83
C ARG A 68 10.79 9.93 -16.01
N HIS A 69 10.99 10.47 -14.81
CA HIS A 69 12.21 10.22 -14.02
C HIS A 69 12.40 8.74 -13.69
N ILE A 70 11.32 7.99 -13.47
CA ILE A 70 11.40 6.53 -13.28
C ILE A 70 12.04 5.81 -14.48
N LEU A 71 11.85 6.34 -15.70
CA LEU A 71 12.37 5.75 -16.95
C LEU A 71 13.81 6.21 -17.25
N VAL A 72 14.12 7.49 -17.05
CA VAL A 72 15.41 8.09 -17.48
C VAL A 72 16.42 8.27 -16.33
N SER A 73 15.97 8.17 -15.08
CA SER A 73 16.77 8.40 -13.88
C SER A 73 16.35 7.42 -12.77
N ARG A 74 16.33 6.13 -13.13
CA ARG A 74 15.82 5.05 -12.29
C ARG A 74 16.51 4.97 -10.93
N ASP A 75 17.83 5.13 -10.88
CA ASP A 75 18.60 5.01 -9.64
C ASP A 75 18.32 6.17 -8.68
N PHE A 76 18.14 7.38 -9.22
CA PHE A 76 17.64 8.51 -8.45
C PHE A 76 16.24 8.22 -7.90
N SER A 77 15.32 7.76 -8.75
CA SER A 77 13.93 7.47 -8.37
C SER A 77 13.86 6.43 -7.24
N ARG A 78 14.60 5.34 -7.37
CA ARG A 78 14.69 4.27 -6.37
C ARG A 78 15.32 4.72 -5.07
N SER A 79 16.39 5.50 -5.15
CA SER A 79 17.06 6.03 -3.96
C SER A 79 16.17 7.05 -3.25
N PHE A 80 15.45 7.90 -3.99
CA PHE A 80 14.51 8.84 -3.39
C PHE A 80 13.38 8.10 -2.67
N ALA A 81 12.75 7.14 -3.34
CA ALA A 81 11.69 6.31 -2.78
C ALA A 81 12.11 5.63 -1.47
N THR A 82 13.31 5.06 -1.42
CA THR A 82 13.75 4.28 -0.26
C THR A 82 14.34 5.17 0.85
N LEU A 83 15.27 6.07 0.52
CA LEU A 83 15.98 6.90 1.50
C LEU A 83 15.13 8.03 2.09
N ARG A 84 14.32 8.71 1.25
CA ARG A 84 13.52 9.86 1.70
C ARG A 84 12.15 9.46 2.21
N LYS A 85 11.60 8.30 1.80
CA LYS A 85 10.27 7.85 2.23
C LYS A 85 10.35 6.61 3.12
N ILE A 86 10.66 5.44 2.57
CA ILE A 86 10.54 4.17 3.32
C ILE A 86 11.40 4.15 4.59
N GLU A 87 12.67 4.55 4.52
CA GLU A 87 13.55 4.57 5.69
C GLU A 87 13.08 5.58 6.75
N ARG A 88 12.67 6.78 6.33
CA ARG A 88 12.11 7.79 7.25
C ARG A 88 10.84 7.30 7.93
N MET A 89 9.93 6.67 7.18
CA MET A 89 8.73 6.04 7.74
C MET A 89 9.11 4.97 8.76
N LYS A 90 10.10 4.10 8.46
CA LYS A 90 10.55 3.08 9.42
C LYS A 90 11.19 3.68 10.68
N GLU A 91 12.00 4.71 10.54
CA GLU A 91 12.71 5.35 11.64
C GLU A 91 11.79 6.13 12.57
N GLU A 92 10.77 6.79 12.02
CA GLU A 92 9.93 7.72 12.78
C GLU A 92 8.60 7.11 13.26
N ALA A 93 8.01 6.20 12.47
CA ALA A 93 6.72 5.59 12.78
C ALA A 93 6.76 4.05 12.82
N ASN A 94 7.75 3.43 12.18
CA ASN A 94 7.85 1.97 12.00
C ASN A 94 6.52 1.27 11.64
N PRO A 95 5.84 1.70 10.55
CA PRO A 95 4.50 1.24 10.23
C PRO A 95 4.50 -0.20 9.69
N ASP A 96 3.36 -0.87 9.84
CA ASP A 96 3.10 -2.18 9.21
C ASP A 96 2.81 -2.04 7.72
N VAL A 97 2.30 -0.89 7.28
CA VAL A 97 1.95 -0.61 5.89
C VAL A 97 1.99 0.88 5.55
N VAL A 98 2.35 1.19 4.31
CA VAL A 98 2.17 2.51 3.69
C VAL A 98 0.95 2.47 2.77
N ILE A 99 0.04 3.42 2.93
CA ILE A 99 -1.15 3.54 2.07
C ILE A 99 -1.03 4.77 1.17
N THR A 100 -1.36 4.60 -0.11
CA THR A 100 -1.37 5.65 -1.12
C THR A 100 -2.56 5.46 -2.08
N HIS A 101 -2.97 6.50 -2.79
CA HIS A 101 -4.11 6.46 -3.73
C HIS A 101 -3.68 6.53 -5.21
N ASP A 102 -2.38 6.49 -5.48
CA ASP A 102 -1.82 6.56 -6.83
C ASP A 102 -1.01 5.31 -7.17
N THR A 103 -1.29 4.70 -8.32
CA THR A 103 -0.66 3.47 -8.78
C THR A 103 0.84 3.65 -9.06
N GLY A 104 1.24 4.85 -9.54
CA GLY A 104 2.64 5.22 -9.70
C GLY A 104 3.39 5.24 -8.37
N CYS A 105 2.77 5.79 -7.33
CA CYS A 105 3.29 5.80 -5.98
C CYS A 105 3.37 4.39 -5.37
N VAL A 106 2.33 3.55 -5.50
CA VAL A 106 2.37 2.13 -5.06
C VAL A 106 3.56 1.44 -5.71
N THR A 107 3.62 1.47 -7.05
CA THR A 107 4.67 0.79 -7.83
C THR A 107 6.06 1.27 -7.44
N THR A 108 6.25 2.58 -7.29
CA THR A 108 7.57 3.14 -6.99
C THR A 108 8.03 2.79 -5.60
N LEU A 109 7.18 2.98 -4.58
CA LEU A 109 7.53 2.74 -3.19
C LEU A 109 7.67 1.23 -2.90
N ASP A 110 6.84 0.37 -3.51
CA ASP A 110 6.96 -1.09 -3.38
C ASP A 110 8.20 -1.63 -4.10
N LYS A 111 8.30 -1.43 -5.41
CA LYS A 111 9.34 -2.07 -6.24
C LYS A 111 10.74 -1.54 -6.00
N SER A 112 10.88 -0.30 -5.54
CA SER A 112 12.20 0.27 -5.26
C SER A 112 12.87 -0.36 -4.04
N GLN A 113 12.09 -0.94 -3.11
CA GLN A 113 12.65 -1.53 -1.89
C GLN A 113 13.52 -2.76 -2.16
N PHE A 114 13.31 -3.48 -3.25
CA PHE A 114 14.15 -4.63 -3.61
C PHE A 114 15.63 -4.25 -3.71
N ALA A 115 15.94 -3.16 -4.40
CA ALA A 115 17.32 -2.70 -4.57
C ALA A 115 17.93 -2.28 -3.23
N ALA A 116 17.19 -1.52 -2.41
CA ALA A 116 17.66 -1.12 -1.09
C ALA A 116 17.85 -2.32 -0.14
N LYS A 117 16.96 -3.32 -0.20
CA LYS A 117 17.08 -4.57 0.56
C LYS A 117 18.34 -5.34 0.18
N ALA A 118 18.69 -5.42 -1.12
CA ALA A 118 19.94 -6.03 -1.58
C ALA A 118 21.19 -5.33 -1.04
N HIS A 119 21.08 -4.06 -0.64
CA HIS A 119 22.13 -3.28 0.03
C HIS A 119 21.98 -3.24 1.57
N ASN A 120 21.22 -4.17 2.17
CA ASN A 120 20.99 -4.28 3.62
C ASN A 120 20.47 -2.99 4.26
N ARG A 121 19.70 -2.20 3.52
CA ARG A 121 19.11 -0.96 4.04
C ARG A 121 17.85 -1.24 4.86
N ASN A 122 17.48 -0.27 5.71
CA ASN A 122 16.30 -0.38 6.57
C ASN A 122 15.00 -0.17 5.77
N VAL A 123 14.62 -1.18 4.99
CA VAL A 123 13.38 -1.19 4.18
C VAL A 123 12.53 -2.41 4.54
N GLY A 124 11.48 -2.69 3.76
CA GLY A 124 10.58 -3.82 3.94
C GLY A 124 9.22 -3.44 4.50
N ILE A 125 8.71 -2.23 4.22
CA ILE A 125 7.33 -1.87 4.55
C ILE A 125 6.43 -2.21 3.35
N PRO A 126 5.40 -3.06 3.51
CA PRO A 126 4.27 -3.18 2.58
C PRO A 126 3.75 -1.84 2.07
N VAL A 127 3.43 -1.74 0.78
CA VAL A 127 2.81 -0.53 0.20
C VAL A 127 1.57 -0.92 -0.56
N LEU A 128 0.40 -0.49 -0.09
CA LEU A 128 -0.89 -0.83 -0.70
C LEU A 128 -1.58 0.42 -1.24
N SER A 129 -2.46 0.22 -2.22
CA SER A 129 -3.47 1.25 -2.51
C SER A 129 -4.48 1.35 -1.34
N ASP A 130 -5.05 2.52 -1.16
CA ASP A 130 -6.19 2.75 -0.27
C ASP A 130 -7.37 1.80 -0.57
N SER A 131 -7.63 1.55 -1.85
CA SER A 131 -8.63 0.58 -2.31
C SER A 131 -8.30 -0.86 -1.89
N GLN A 132 -7.04 -1.31 -1.99
CA GLN A 132 -6.63 -2.64 -1.52
C GLN A 132 -6.80 -2.76 -0.02
N PHE A 133 -6.37 -1.76 0.75
CA PHE A 133 -6.49 -1.77 2.20
C PHE A 133 -7.95 -1.78 2.66
N ALA A 134 -8.80 -0.95 2.05
CA ALA A 134 -10.24 -0.96 2.33
C ALA A 134 -10.91 -2.29 1.94
N ALA A 135 -10.55 -2.87 0.79
CA ALA A 135 -11.07 -4.16 0.35
C ALA A 135 -10.73 -5.28 1.36
N LEU A 136 -9.47 -5.36 1.81
CA LEU A 136 -9.06 -6.30 2.85
C LEU A 136 -9.85 -6.10 4.15
N ALA A 137 -10.00 -4.85 4.61
CA ALA A 137 -10.79 -4.52 5.80
C ALA A 137 -12.25 -5.02 5.70
N MET A 138 -12.81 -5.02 4.49
CA MET A 138 -14.16 -5.50 4.19
C MET A 138 -14.23 -7.02 3.96
N GLY A 139 -13.12 -7.74 4.06
CA GLY A 139 -13.03 -9.19 3.93
C GLY A 139 -12.77 -9.70 2.52
N ALA A 140 -12.32 -8.85 1.58
CA ALA A 140 -11.97 -9.28 0.24
C ALA A 140 -10.77 -10.25 0.25
N HIS A 141 -10.81 -11.23 -0.63
CA HIS A 141 -9.77 -12.25 -0.71
C HIS A 141 -8.39 -11.63 -1.10
N PRO A 142 -7.31 -11.88 -0.35
CA PRO A 142 -6.03 -11.20 -0.53
C PRO A 142 -5.35 -11.48 -1.88
N TYR A 143 -5.51 -12.67 -2.44
CA TYR A 143 -4.86 -13.06 -3.71
C TYR A 143 -5.76 -13.01 -4.94
N LYS A 144 -7.03 -13.46 -4.86
CA LYS A 144 -7.99 -13.40 -5.96
C LYS A 144 -8.42 -11.95 -6.30
N VAL A 145 -8.68 -11.13 -5.28
CA VAL A 145 -9.18 -9.75 -5.45
C VAL A 145 -8.06 -8.73 -5.27
N CYS A 146 -7.41 -8.70 -4.11
CA CYS A 146 -6.41 -7.67 -3.80
C CYS A 146 -5.06 -7.92 -4.48
N GLN A 147 -4.84 -9.12 -5.01
CA GLN A 147 -3.67 -9.48 -5.82
C GLN A 147 -2.32 -9.21 -5.12
N LEU A 148 -2.26 -9.42 -3.79
CA LEU A 148 -1.09 -9.05 -2.98
C LEU A 148 0.20 -9.79 -3.33
N HIS A 149 0.12 -10.91 -4.06
CA HIS A 149 1.28 -11.67 -4.52
C HIS A 149 2.08 -10.98 -5.63
N TRP A 150 1.51 -9.95 -6.28
CA TRP A 150 2.23 -9.15 -7.28
C TRP A 150 3.07 -8.04 -6.67
N HIS A 151 2.95 -7.76 -5.37
CA HIS A 151 3.79 -6.78 -4.68
C HIS A 151 5.22 -7.31 -4.48
N GLY A 152 6.18 -6.40 -4.37
CA GLY A 152 7.60 -6.69 -4.25
C GLY A 152 8.08 -6.85 -2.81
N VAL A 153 7.33 -6.32 -1.85
CA VAL A 153 7.56 -6.49 -0.42
C VAL A 153 6.69 -7.61 0.16
N ASP A 154 7.20 -8.29 1.18
CA ASP A 154 6.47 -9.36 1.86
C ASP A 154 5.28 -8.80 2.66
N ASN A 155 4.06 -9.11 2.20
CA ASN A 155 2.82 -8.69 2.84
C ASN A 155 2.28 -9.69 3.87
N LYS A 156 2.92 -10.86 4.05
CA LYS A 156 2.42 -11.91 4.95
C LYS A 156 2.34 -11.44 6.41
N PRO A 157 3.35 -10.74 6.98
CA PRO A 157 3.26 -10.23 8.34
C PRO A 157 2.09 -9.26 8.54
N LEU A 158 1.80 -8.43 7.53
CA LEU A 158 0.65 -7.53 7.56
C LEU A 158 -0.66 -8.31 7.56
N MET A 159 -0.81 -9.30 6.66
CA MET A 159 -2.00 -10.15 6.59
C MET A 159 -2.25 -10.89 7.92
N GLU A 160 -1.22 -11.47 8.51
CA GLU A 160 -1.30 -12.13 9.83
C GLU A 160 -1.75 -11.14 10.91
N LYS A 161 -1.20 -9.93 10.92
CA LYS A 161 -1.57 -8.88 11.87
C LYS A 161 -3.03 -8.42 11.72
N MET A 162 -3.53 -8.40 10.48
CA MET A 162 -4.95 -8.13 10.15
C MET A 162 -5.89 -9.32 10.46
N GLY A 163 -5.35 -10.46 10.91
CA GLY A 163 -6.13 -11.67 11.20
C GLY A 163 -6.49 -12.50 9.96
N ILE A 164 -5.78 -12.31 8.84
CA ILE A 164 -5.99 -13.04 7.59
C ILE A 164 -5.12 -14.30 7.58
N ASP A 165 -5.75 -15.47 7.41
CA ASP A 165 -5.06 -16.74 7.14
C ASP A 165 -4.58 -16.76 5.68
N HIS A 166 -3.38 -16.20 5.46
CA HIS A 166 -2.80 -16.10 4.13
C HIS A 166 -2.39 -17.46 3.55
N VAL A 167 -2.09 -18.46 4.40
CA VAL A 167 -1.74 -19.81 3.93
C VAL A 167 -2.96 -20.48 3.32
N LYS A 168 -4.09 -20.44 4.03
CA LYS A 168 -5.36 -20.94 3.51
C LYS A 168 -5.79 -20.20 2.24
N ALA A 169 -5.75 -18.86 2.26
CA ALA A 169 -6.13 -18.05 1.10
C ALA A 169 -5.21 -18.32 -0.11
N TRP A 170 -3.94 -18.66 0.11
CA TRP A 170 -3.03 -19.03 -0.97
C TRP A 170 -3.44 -20.36 -1.63
N ALA A 171 -3.77 -21.37 -0.82
CA ALA A 171 -4.25 -22.66 -1.33
C ALA A 171 -5.54 -22.50 -2.15
N GLU A 172 -6.48 -21.68 -1.67
CA GLU A 172 -7.72 -21.35 -2.40
C GLU A 172 -7.45 -20.63 -3.74
N PHE A 173 -6.40 -19.81 -3.80
CA PHE A 173 -5.97 -19.16 -5.04
C PHE A 173 -5.32 -20.15 -6.00
N GLU A 174 -4.45 -21.05 -5.51
CA GLU A 174 -3.81 -22.08 -6.35
C GLU A 174 -4.82 -23.02 -6.99
N GLU A 175 -5.88 -23.40 -6.29
CA GLU A 175 -6.99 -24.17 -6.86
C GLU A 175 -7.58 -23.47 -8.10
N GLN A 176 -7.83 -22.17 -8.01
CA GLN A 176 -8.35 -21.39 -9.15
C GLN A 176 -7.36 -21.33 -10.31
N VAL A 177 -6.07 -21.20 -10.03
CA VAL A 177 -5.02 -21.21 -11.06
C VAL A 177 -4.99 -22.56 -11.77
N GLU A 178 -5.18 -23.68 -11.07
CA GLU A 178 -5.22 -25.00 -11.69
C GLU A 178 -6.49 -25.21 -12.54
N ARG A 179 -7.64 -24.67 -12.13
CA ARG A 179 -8.87 -24.66 -12.94
C ARG A 179 -8.68 -23.89 -14.26
N ILE A 180 -7.94 -22.77 -14.23
CA ILE A 180 -7.59 -22.02 -15.44
C ILE A 180 -6.64 -22.83 -16.32
N LYS A 181 -5.58 -23.41 -15.74
CA LYS A 181 -4.60 -24.21 -16.48
C LYS A 181 -5.21 -25.46 -17.13
N SER A 182 -6.16 -26.10 -16.47
CA SER A 182 -6.85 -27.29 -16.99
C SER A 182 -7.84 -26.95 -18.12
N GLY A 183 -8.18 -25.66 -18.28
CA GLY A 183 -9.19 -25.21 -19.23
C GLY A 183 -10.63 -25.39 -18.73
N GLU A 184 -10.84 -25.69 -17.44
CA GLU A 184 -12.18 -25.73 -16.84
C GLU A 184 -12.84 -24.35 -16.89
N ILE A 185 -12.07 -23.30 -16.60
CA ILE A 185 -12.48 -21.90 -16.70
C ILE A 185 -11.45 -21.10 -17.52
N GLU A 186 -11.88 -20.06 -18.22
CA GLU A 186 -10.99 -19.22 -19.03
C GLU A 186 -10.31 -18.12 -18.19
N PHE A 187 -11.04 -17.55 -17.24
CA PHE A 187 -10.58 -16.49 -16.34
C PHE A 187 -11.36 -16.53 -15.02
N LEU A 188 -10.81 -15.87 -13.98
CA LEU A 188 -11.50 -15.66 -12.71
C LEU A 188 -12.67 -14.68 -12.88
N SER A 189 -13.86 -15.07 -12.41
CA SER A 189 -15.04 -14.20 -12.35
C SER A 189 -15.28 -13.67 -10.93
N TRP A 190 -16.28 -12.80 -10.76
CA TRP A 190 -16.71 -12.37 -9.42
C TRP A 190 -17.29 -13.51 -8.58
N GLU A 191 -17.87 -14.54 -9.22
CA GLU A 191 -18.42 -15.70 -8.52
C GLU A 191 -17.31 -16.56 -7.87
N ASP A 192 -16.10 -16.54 -8.43
CA ASP A 192 -14.94 -17.27 -7.90
C ASP A 192 -14.20 -16.51 -6.77
N ALA A 193 -14.56 -15.23 -6.58
CA ALA A 193 -13.91 -14.28 -5.67
C ALA A 193 -14.61 -14.12 -4.31
N GLU A 194 -15.84 -14.63 -4.19
CA GLU A 194 -16.58 -14.77 -2.92
C GLU A 194 -16.12 -15.98 -2.10
#